data_AF-A0A4Q0YB74-F1
#
_entry.id   AF-A0A4Q0YB74-F1
#
_cell.length_a   1.000
_cell.length_b   1.000
_cell.length_c   1.000
_cell.angle_alpha   90.00
_cell.angle_beta   90.00
_cell.angle_gamma   90.00
#
_symmetry.space_group_name_H-M   'P 1'
#
loop_
_entity.id
_entity.type
_entity.pdbx_description
1 polymer ?
#
loop_
_entity_poly.entity_id
_entity_poly.type
_entity_poly.pdbx_seq_one_letter_code
_entity_poly.pdbx_strand_id
1 'polypeptide(L)' 'MKKTSKPFDPDDFFTTTKVKDIAVKFEHLYKINFKETSLNKELIKLNYEIISKEYKDFMASSLADYYEFEVDEIV' A
#
# COMPACT_ATOMS: atom_id res chain seq x y z
N MET A 1 -8.40 30.89 -18.09
CA MET A 1 -8.09 29.76 -17.20
C MET A 1 -7.81 28.54 -18.07
N LYS A 2 -6.55 28.08 -18.15
CA LYS A 2 -6.16 26.93 -18.98
C LYS A 2 -6.61 25.65 -18.27
N LYS A 3 -7.64 24.98 -18.80
CA LYS A 3 -7.96 23.60 -18.41
C LYS A 3 -6.83 22.71 -18.93
N THR A 4 -5.88 22.37 -18.09
CA THR A 4 -4.90 21.30 -18.35
C THR A 4 -5.66 19.98 -18.30
N SER A 5 -6.33 19.61 -19.39
CA SER A 5 -6.80 18.25 -19.58
C SER A 5 -5.56 17.40 -19.81
N LYS A 6 -5.09 16.72 -18.76
CA LYS A 6 -4.13 15.63 -18.98
C LYS A 6 -4.78 14.67 -19.99
N PRO A 7 -4.07 14.24 -21.05
CA PRO A 7 -4.57 13.19 -21.93
C PRO A 7 -4.86 11.94 -21.08
N PHE A 8 -5.96 11.25 -21.39
CA PHE A 8 -6.26 9.95 -20.79
C PHE A 8 -5.12 9.00 -21.16
N ASP A 9 -4.36 8.58 -20.16
CA ASP A 9 -3.23 7.67 -20.32
C ASP A 9 -3.69 6.28 -19.82
N PRO A 10 -3.91 5.31 -20.71
CA PRO A 10 -4.37 3.98 -20.32
C PRO A 10 -3.36 3.22 -19.46
N ASP A 11 -2.10 3.67 -19.40
CA ASP A 11 -1.07 3.13 -18.51
C ASP A 11 -1.13 3.73 -17.08
N ASP A 12 -1.84 4.85 -16.89
CA ASP A 12 -2.05 5.52 -15.59
C ASP A 12 -3.17 4.85 -14.77
N PHE A 13 -3.67 3.69 -15.24
CA PHE A 13 -4.67 2.88 -14.55
C PHE A 13 -4.05 1.97 -13.48
N PHE A 14 -2.74 1.70 -13.55
CA PHE A 14 -2.00 0.95 -12.55
C PHE A 14 -1.13 1.90 -11.73
N THR A 15 -1.75 2.79 -10.96
CA THR A 15 -1.03 3.54 -9.92
C THR A 15 -0.65 2.59 -8.79
N THR A 16 0.41 1.82 -9.03
CA THR A 16 1.08 1.01 -8.02
C THR A 16 1.54 1.96 -6.93
N THR A 17 0.85 1.91 -5.79
CA THR A 17 1.12 2.80 -4.66
C THR A 17 2.09 2.08 -3.73
N LYS A 18 2.84 2.79 -2.90
CA LYS A 18 3.67 2.14 -1.88
C LYS A 18 2.97 2.08 -0.54
N VAL A 19 3.35 1.12 0.30
CA VAL A 19 2.84 1.02 1.68
C VAL A 19 2.99 2.34 2.41
N LYS A 20 4.09 3.08 2.24
CA LYS A 20 4.28 4.39 2.89
C LYS A 20 3.21 5.43 2.52
N ASP A 21 2.76 5.41 1.26
CA ASP A 21 1.83 6.40 0.73
C ASP A 21 0.38 6.09 1.13
N ILE A 22 0.05 4.82 1.40
CA ILE A 22 -1.23 4.45 2.01
C ILE A 22 -1.17 4.51 3.54
N ALA A 23 -0.04 4.22 4.16
CA ALA A 23 0.11 4.16 5.61
C ALA A 23 -0.19 5.51 6.28
N VAL A 24 0.14 6.63 5.62
CA VAL A 24 -0.22 7.97 6.10
C VAL A 24 -1.73 8.19 6.24
N LYS A 25 -2.56 7.44 5.51
CA LYS A 25 -4.03 7.49 5.61
C LYS A 25 -4.56 6.64 6.78
N PHE A 26 -3.74 5.73 7.31
CA PHE A 26 -4.16 4.69 8.24
C PHE A 26 -3.28 4.67 9.50
N GLU A 27 -3.53 5.60 10.42
CA GLU A 27 -2.72 5.73 11.63
C GLU A 27 -2.67 4.46 12.50
N HIS A 28 -3.69 3.61 12.42
CA HIS A 28 -3.75 2.36 13.18
C HIS A 28 -2.66 1.37 12.75
N LEU A 29 -2.19 1.41 11.50
CA LEU A 29 -1.12 0.54 11.02
C LEU A 29 0.20 0.79 11.77
N TYR A 30 0.46 2.01 12.24
CA TYR A 30 1.65 2.32 13.05
C TYR A 30 1.61 1.74 14.46
N LYS A 31 0.44 1.30 14.94
CA LYS A 31 0.24 0.74 16.28
C LYS A 31 0.22 -0.80 16.28
N ILE A 32 0.25 -1.42 15.11
CA ILE A 32 0.19 -2.87 14.95
C ILE A 32 1.58 -3.48 15.01
N ASN A 33 1.70 -4.60 15.73
CA ASN A 33 2.90 -5.42 15.70
C ASN A 33 2.83 -6.42 14.55
N PHE A 34 3.59 -6.16 13.49
CA PHE A 34 3.55 -7.00 12.29
C PHE A 34 4.31 -8.34 12.42
N LYS A 35 4.94 -8.61 13.57
CA LYS A 35 5.41 -9.97 13.90
C LYS A 35 4.29 -10.93 14.30
N GLU A 36 3.16 -10.39 14.76
CA GLU A 36 2.00 -11.16 15.21
C GLU A 36 0.82 -11.03 14.24
N THR A 37 0.76 -9.92 13.50
CA THR A 37 -0.31 -9.61 12.55
C THR A 37 0.26 -9.47 11.14
N SER A 38 -0.40 -10.07 10.15
CA SER A 38 -0.03 -9.91 8.74
C SER A 38 -0.40 -8.52 8.24
N LEU A 39 0.56 -7.78 7.69
CA LEU A 39 0.30 -6.48 7.08
C LEU A 39 -0.66 -6.64 5.89
N ASN A 40 -0.44 -7.62 5.03
CA ASN A 40 -1.30 -7.85 3.86
C ASN A 40 -2.76 -8.09 4.28
N LYS A 41 -3.01 -8.85 5.36
CA LYS A 41 -4.38 -9.05 5.86
C LYS A 41 -5.04 -7.75 6.33
N GLU A 42 -4.29 -6.86 6.98
CA GLU A 42 -4.83 -5.56 7.40
C GLU A 42 -5.09 -4.67 6.19
N LEU A 43 -4.18 -4.67 5.21
CA LEU A 43 -4.37 -3.93 3.97
C LEU A 43 -5.58 -4.43 3.18
N ILE A 44 -5.82 -5.75 3.11
CA ILE A 44 -6.98 -6.32 2.41
C ILE A 44 -8.29 -5.80 2.99
N LYS A 45 -8.38 -5.62 4.32
CA LYS A 45 -9.56 -5.02 4.98
C LYS A 45 -9.77 -3.55 4.60
N LEU A 46 -8.70 -2.88 4.17
CA LEU A 46 -8.69 -1.50 3.71
C LEU A 46 -8.81 -1.42 2.18
N ASN A 47 -9.11 -2.53 1.50
CA ASN A 47 -9.14 -2.67 0.04
C ASN A 47 -7.77 -2.43 -0.62
N TYR A 48 -6.68 -2.82 0.03
CA TYR A 48 -5.34 -2.80 -0.53
C TYR A 48 -4.70 -4.19 -0.46
N GLU A 49 -3.91 -4.58 -1.45
CA GLU A 49 -3.14 -5.83 -1.43
C GLU A 49 -1.67 -5.54 -1.69
N ILE A 50 -0.77 -6.23 -0.99
CA ILE A 50 0.66 -6.16 -1.30
C ILE A 50 0.95 -7.06 -2.51
N ILE A 51 1.45 -6.45 -3.58
CA ILE A 51 1.77 -7.16 -4.83
C ILE A 51 3.27 -7.46 -4.97
N SER A 52 4.10 -6.90 -4.09
CA SER A 52 5.55 -7.16 -4.11
C SER A 52 5.86 -8.63 -3.83
N LYS A 53 6.49 -9.31 -4.79
CA LYS A 53 6.88 -10.74 -4.68
C LYS A 53 7.87 -11.02 -3.53
N GLU A 54 8.61 -10.01 -3.11
CA GLU A 54 9.58 -10.11 -2.02
C GLU A 54 8.91 -10.00 -0.64
N TYR A 55 7.64 -9.59 -0.59
CA TYR A 55 6.88 -9.54 0.64
C TYR A 55 6.71 -10.94 1.24
N LYS A 56 6.90 -11.03 2.56
CA LYS A 56 6.47 -12.17 3.35
C LYS A 56 5.88 -11.64 4.64
N ASP A 57 4.86 -12.34 5.11
CA ASP A 57 4.26 -12.03 6.40
C ASP A 57 5.27 -12.23 7.55
N PHE A 58 5.08 -11.45 8.61
CA PHE A 58 5.82 -11.58 9.87
C PHE A 58 7.34 -11.33 9.78
N MET A 59 7.84 -10.70 8.70
CA MET A 59 9.28 -10.43 8.55
C MET A 59 9.79 -9.28 9.42
N ALA A 60 8.94 -8.30 9.67
CA ALA A 60 9.28 -7.13 10.46
C ALA A 60 8.18 -6.79 11.45
N SER A 61 8.57 -6.18 12.56
CA SER A 61 7.66 -5.71 13.61
C SER A 61 7.08 -4.33 13.32
N SER A 62 7.78 -3.51 12.52
CA SER A 62 7.40 -2.12 12.23
C SER A 62 6.90 -1.96 10.81
N LEU A 63 5.96 -1.04 10.61
CA LEU A 63 5.46 -0.68 9.27
C LEU A 63 6.56 -0.10 8.38
N ALA A 64 7.57 0.55 8.98
CA ALA A 64 8.65 1.21 8.26
C ALA A 64 9.45 0.25 7.36
N ASP A 65 9.61 -1.00 7.81
CA ASP A 65 10.31 -2.04 7.05
C ASP A 65 9.52 -2.50 5.82
N TYR A 66 8.22 -2.18 5.77
CA TYR A 66 7.33 -2.52 4.66
C TYR A 66 7.06 -1.35 3.71
N TYR A 67 7.55 -0.14 4.00
CA TYR A 67 7.23 1.09 3.26
C TYR A 67 7.54 1.06 1.77
N GLU A 68 8.57 0.33 1.37
CA GLU A 68 9.02 0.25 -0.02
C GLU A 68 8.30 -0.84 -0.81
N PHE A 69 7.46 -1.66 -0.16
CA PHE A 69 6.61 -2.60 -0.88
C PHE A 69 5.50 -1.89 -1.62
N GLU A 70 5.23 -2.40 -2.81
CA GLU A 70 4.16 -2.00 -3.70
C GLU A 70 2.86 -2.65 -3.26
N VAL A 71 1.82 -1.82 -3.26
CA VAL A 71 0.44 -2.17 -2.96
C VAL A 71 -0.43 -1.76 -4.13
N ASP A 72 -1.48 -2.54 -4.34
CA ASP A 72 -2.53 -2.28 -5.30
C ASP A 72 -3.86 -2.10 -4.59
N GLU A 73 -4.77 -1.35 -5.20
CA GLU A 73 -6.12 -1.14 -4.68
C GLU A 73 -7.06 -2.22 -5.22
N ILE A 74 -7.79 -2.88 -4.34
CA ILE A 74 -8.76 -3.92 -4.68
C ILE A 74 -10.11 -3.23 -4.94
N VAL A 75 -10.58 -3.28 -6.19
CA VAL A 75 -11.88 -2.71 -6.65
C VAL A 75 -13.01 -3.73 -6.57
#